data_AF-A0A7S1ABE3-F1
#
_entry.id   AF-A0A7S1ABE3-F1
#
_cell.length_a   1.000
_cell.length_b   1.000
_cell.length_c   1.000
_cell.angle_alpha   90.00
_cell.angle_beta   90.00
_cell.angle_gamma   90.00
#
_symmetry.space_group_name_H-M   'P 1'
#
loop_
_entity.id
_entity.type
_entity.pdbx_description
1 polymer ?
#
loop_
_entity_poly.entity_id
_entity_poly.type
_entity_poly.pdbx_seq_one_letter_code
_entity_poly.pdbx_strand_id
1 'polypeptide(L)'
;FWLKSLTPGHPRSATPRPRLGLRLFSAMSSITELPEPCALTSVAVFHEMFGAPVVEGGPRMPPPARCDLRVSLLQEELNELKQAIHEHDLVECADALADLQYVLSGAVLEFGLHRRFKAIFDEVQRS
;
A
#
# COMPACT_ATOMS: atom_id res chain seq x y z
N PHE A 1 -8.64 14.34 -1.86
CA PHE A 1 -8.70 15.76 -1.36
C PHE A 1 -7.93 16.08 -0.06
N TRP A 2 -7.40 15.13 0.72
CA TRP A 2 -6.78 15.42 2.05
C TRP A 2 -5.30 15.03 2.25
N LEU A 3 -4.53 14.73 1.18
CA LEU A 3 -3.13 14.26 1.28
C LEU A 3 -2.08 15.09 0.50
N LYS A 4 -2.32 16.36 0.17
CA LYS A 4 -1.41 17.21 -0.64
C LYS A 4 -0.62 18.28 0.15
N SER A 5 -0.33 18.04 1.42
CA SER A 5 0.45 18.99 2.23
C SER A 5 1.61 18.31 2.95
N LEU A 6 2.83 18.72 2.57
CA LEU A 6 4.12 18.70 3.32
C LEU A 6 5.25 17.80 2.76
N THR A 7 6.16 18.40 1.98
CA THR A 7 7.63 18.13 2.07
C THR A 7 8.38 19.46 1.99
N PRO A 8 9.58 19.59 2.61
CA PRO A 8 10.82 19.70 1.80
C PRO A 8 12.10 19.15 2.49
N GLY A 9 13.15 18.88 1.69
CA GLY A 9 14.35 18.11 2.09
C GLY A 9 15.67 18.88 2.29
N HIS A 10 16.81 18.17 2.25
CA HIS A 10 18.17 18.69 1.92
C HIS A 10 19.24 17.57 1.71
N PRO A 11 20.37 17.83 1.02
CA PRO A 11 21.29 16.84 0.41
C PRO A 11 22.66 16.72 1.11
N ARG A 12 23.48 15.70 0.79
CA ARG A 12 24.95 15.68 1.05
C ARG A 12 25.78 14.92 0.01
N SER A 13 27.03 15.38 -0.13
CA SER A 13 28.04 15.16 -1.17
C SER A 13 28.96 13.93 -1.00
N ALA A 14 29.75 13.66 -2.05
CA ALA A 14 30.57 12.47 -2.34
C ALA A 14 32.03 12.43 -1.80
N THR A 15 32.65 11.23 -1.77
CA THR A 15 34.09 10.95 -2.07
C THR A 15 34.33 9.46 -2.49
N PRO A 16 35.45 9.09 -3.20
CA PRO A 16 35.60 7.77 -3.87
C PRO A 16 36.83 6.86 -3.52
N ARG A 17 36.62 5.51 -3.67
CA ARG A 17 37.52 4.37 -4.13
C ARG A 17 38.67 3.85 -3.19
N PRO A 18 39.22 2.58 -3.31
CA PRO A 18 39.28 1.68 -4.49
C PRO A 18 39.16 0.11 -4.34
N ARG A 19 38.79 -0.51 -5.49
CA ARG A 19 39.22 -1.75 -6.23
C ARG A 19 39.40 -3.18 -5.64
N LEU A 20 38.69 -4.07 -6.34
CA LEU A 20 39.00 -5.42 -6.88
C LEU A 20 38.98 -6.65 -5.96
N GLY A 21 37.82 -7.32 -5.93
CA GLY A 21 37.68 -8.74 -5.62
C GLY A 21 36.73 -9.37 -6.63
N LEU A 22 37.26 -10.25 -7.49
CA LEU A 22 36.52 -11.02 -8.48
C LEU A 22 35.55 -11.98 -7.78
N ARG A 23 34.24 -11.76 -7.88
CA ARG A 23 33.22 -12.79 -7.64
C ARG A 23 32.19 -12.74 -8.77
N LEU A 24 32.34 -13.70 -9.68
CA LEU A 24 31.32 -14.13 -10.63
C LEU A 24 30.16 -14.73 -9.83
N PHE A 25 29.14 -13.93 -9.49
CA PHE A 25 27.82 -14.43 -9.11
C PHE A 25 26.76 -13.40 -9.51
N SER A 26 25.88 -13.83 -10.42
CA SER A 26 24.51 -13.36 -10.67
C SER A 26 24.24 -11.85 -10.70
N ALA A 27 23.97 -11.30 -11.89
CA ALA A 27 23.25 -10.04 -12.02
C ALA A 27 21.80 -10.24 -11.51
N MET A 28 21.59 -10.14 -10.20
CA MET A 28 20.26 -10.14 -9.58
C MET A 28 19.93 -8.71 -9.18
N SER A 29 18.82 -8.22 -9.75
CA SER A 29 18.16 -6.92 -9.62
C SER A 29 18.85 -5.87 -8.75
N SER A 30 19.31 -4.79 -9.38
CA SER A 30 19.68 -3.53 -8.71
C SER A 30 18.45 -2.75 -8.21
N ILE A 31 17.37 -3.44 -7.82
CA ILE A 31 16.21 -2.81 -7.20
C ILE A 31 16.56 -2.66 -5.72
N THR A 32 17.02 -1.46 -5.35
CA THR A 32 17.11 -1.04 -3.96
C THR A 32 15.73 -1.13 -3.31
N GLU A 33 15.67 -1.38 -1.99
CA GLU A 33 14.45 -1.28 -1.19
C GLU A 33 13.68 0.01 -1.56
N LEU A 34 12.46 -0.15 -2.06
CA LEU A 34 11.57 0.97 -2.34
C LEU A 34 10.91 1.40 -1.03
N PRO A 35 10.75 2.71 -0.77
CA PRO A 35 10.01 3.17 0.40
C PRO A 35 8.54 2.79 0.25
N GLU A 36 8.08 1.85 1.08
CA GLU A 36 6.68 1.42 1.11
C GLU A 36 5.88 2.21 2.16
N PRO A 37 4.61 2.52 1.90
CA PRO A 37 3.74 3.08 2.93
C PRO A 37 3.50 2.03 4.03
N CYS A 38 3.49 2.44 5.29
CA CYS A 38 3.01 1.63 6.41
C CYS A 38 1.47 1.51 6.38
N ALA A 39 0.89 1.13 5.25
CA ALA A 39 -0.53 1.34 4.92
C ALA A 39 -1.47 0.71 5.97
N LEU A 40 -1.25 -0.55 6.36
CA LEU A 40 -2.07 -1.21 7.39
C LEU A 40 -2.01 -0.46 8.73
N THR A 41 -0.83 0.00 9.15
CA THR A 41 -0.67 0.73 10.41
C THR A 41 -1.35 2.10 10.34
N SER A 42 -1.13 2.85 9.25
CA SER A 42 -1.74 4.18 9.05
C SER A 42 -3.27 4.10 9.01
N VAL A 43 -3.84 3.10 8.32
CA VAL A 43 -5.29 2.91 8.23
C VAL A 43 -5.87 2.40 9.54
N ALA A 44 -5.15 1.58 10.30
CA ALA A 44 -5.58 1.16 11.63
C ALA A 44 -5.73 2.35 12.58
N VAL A 45 -4.75 3.26 12.59
CA VAL A 45 -4.81 4.51 13.37
C VAL A 45 -5.99 5.38 12.93
N PHE A 46 -6.25 5.48 11.63
CA PHE A 46 -7.43 6.18 11.13
C PHE A 46 -8.74 5.52 11.58
N HIS A 47 -8.87 4.19 11.45
CA HIS A 47 -10.04 3.48 11.91
C HIS A 47 -10.30 3.70 13.42
N GLU A 48 -9.24 3.70 14.24
CA GLU A 48 -9.34 3.99 15.68
C GLU A 48 -9.85 5.43 15.94
N MET A 49 -9.31 6.43 15.22
CA MET A 49 -9.73 7.83 15.38
C MET A 49 -11.18 8.09 14.97
N PHE A 50 -11.68 7.39 13.95
CA PHE A 50 -13.00 7.63 13.35
C PHE A 50 -14.04 6.54 13.66
N GLY A 51 -13.71 5.60 14.55
CA GLY A 51 -14.64 4.56 14.98
C GLY A 51 -14.99 3.52 13.91
N ALA A 52 -14.11 3.32 12.92
CA ALA A 52 -14.27 2.27 11.93
C ALA A 52 -13.75 0.91 12.46
N PRO A 53 -14.28 -0.23 11.99
CA PRO A 53 -13.91 -1.53 12.55
C PRO A 53 -12.46 -1.93 12.29
N VAL A 54 -11.79 -2.39 13.35
CA VAL A 54 -10.58 -3.21 13.28
C VAL A 54 -10.90 -4.53 13.99
N VAL A 55 -10.87 -5.64 13.26
CA VAL A 55 -11.27 -6.94 13.84
C VAL A 55 -10.05 -7.58 14.51
N GLU A 56 -10.05 -7.53 15.83
CA GLU A 56 -9.12 -8.28 16.69
C GLU A 56 -9.62 -9.72 16.93
N GLY A 57 -8.69 -10.65 17.20
CA GLY A 57 -9.01 -12.07 17.44
C GLY A 57 -8.81 -12.98 16.21
N GLY A 58 -8.37 -12.44 15.08
CA GLY A 58 -7.95 -13.20 13.90
C GLY A 58 -8.96 -13.18 12.75
N PRO A 59 -8.67 -13.93 11.66
CA PRO A 59 -9.44 -13.87 10.43
C PRO A 59 -10.92 -14.22 10.64
N ARG A 60 -11.81 -13.35 10.19
CA ARG A 60 -13.26 -13.52 10.31
C ARG A 60 -13.96 -12.84 9.15
N MET A 61 -15.03 -13.45 8.65
CA MET A 61 -15.91 -12.80 7.68
C MET A 61 -16.75 -11.72 8.38
N PRO A 62 -16.72 -10.46 7.91
CA PRO A 62 -17.64 -9.43 8.38
C PRO A 62 -19.11 -9.77 8.07
N PRO A 63 -20.08 -9.07 8.68
CA PRO A 63 -21.48 -9.17 8.27
C PRO A 63 -21.66 -8.84 6.78
N PRO A 64 -22.63 -9.43 6.05
CA PRO A 64 -22.79 -9.24 4.61
C PRO A 64 -22.79 -7.77 4.16
N ALA A 65 -23.55 -6.91 4.85
CA ALA A 65 -23.60 -5.47 4.53
C ALA A 65 -22.23 -4.77 4.64
N ARG A 66 -21.33 -5.26 5.51
CA ARG A 66 -19.96 -4.74 5.63
C ARG A 66 -19.06 -5.26 4.52
N CYS A 67 -19.23 -6.51 4.11
CA CYS A 67 -18.56 -7.04 2.91
C CYS A 67 -18.98 -6.25 1.67
N ASP A 68 -20.28 -6.00 1.51
CA ASP A 68 -20.82 -5.20 0.39
C ASP A 68 -20.24 -3.79 0.38
N LEU A 69 -20.16 -3.13 1.55
CA LEU A 69 -19.50 -1.83 1.68
C LEU A 69 -18.02 -1.86 1.27
N ARG A 70 -17.26 -2.90 1.66
CA ARG A 70 -15.84 -3.00 1.27
C ARG A 70 -15.69 -3.19 -0.23
N VAL A 71 -16.55 -3.98 -0.85
CA VAL A 71 -16.57 -4.14 -2.31
C VAL A 71 -16.95 -2.84 -3.00
N SER A 72 -17.96 -2.11 -2.48
CA SER A 72 -18.38 -0.84 -3.10
C SER A 72 -17.28 0.22 -3.06
N LEU A 73 -16.58 0.37 -1.91
CA LEU A 73 -15.46 1.31 -1.78
C LEU A 73 -14.31 0.95 -2.73
N LEU A 74 -13.92 -0.33 -2.80
CA LEU A 74 -12.90 -0.79 -3.76
C LEU A 74 -13.31 -0.52 -5.21
N GLN A 75 -14.59 -0.70 -5.52
CA GLN A 75 -15.11 -0.50 -6.86
C GLN A 75 -15.16 0.98 -7.26
N GLU A 76 -15.43 1.88 -6.31
CA GLU A 76 -15.40 3.33 -6.47
C GLU A 76 -14.00 3.80 -6.90
N GLU A 77 -12.97 3.53 -6.10
CA GLU A 77 -11.58 3.94 -6.40
C GLU A 77 -11.05 3.30 -7.70
N LEU A 78 -11.48 2.07 -8.01
CA LEU A 78 -11.13 1.41 -9.26
C LEU A 78 -11.77 2.10 -10.48
N ASN A 79 -12.97 2.66 -10.34
CA ASN A 79 -13.61 3.40 -11.41
C ASN A 79 -12.91 4.75 -11.63
N GLU A 80 -12.48 5.42 -10.56
CA GLU A 80 -11.67 6.65 -10.67
C GLU A 80 -10.34 6.38 -11.38
N LEU A 81 -9.64 5.29 -11.01
CA LEU A 81 -8.42 4.89 -11.71
C LEU A 81 -8.66 4.65 -13.21
N LYS A 82 -9.75 3.96 -13.57
CA LYS A 82 -10.10 3.73 -14.99
C LYS A 82 -10.34 5.04 -15.73
N GLN A 83 -11.03 5.99 -15.10
CA GLN A 83 -11.29 7.30 -15.67
C GLN A 83 -9.98 8.08 -15.86
N ALA A 84 -9.13 8.15 -14.84
CA ALA A 84 -7.84 8.84 -14.90
C ALA A 84 -6.92 8.26 -16.00
N ILE A 85 -6.90 6.93 -16.17
CA ILE A 85 -6.16 6.27 -17.26
C ILE A 85 -6.73 6.68 -18.62
N HIS A 86 -8.06 6.67 -18.78
CA HIS A 86 -8.72 7.05 -20.02
C HIS A 86 -8.45 8.52 -20.39
N GLU A 87 -8.38 9.39 -19.39
CA GLU A 87 -8.09 10.82 -19.55
C GLU A 87 -6.60 11.13 -19.68
N HIS A 88 -5.73 10.11 -19.59
CA HIS A 88 -4.27 10.26 -19.56
C HIS A 88 -3.78 11.21 -18.43
N ASP A 89 -4.47 11.23 -17.30
CA ASP A 89 -4.12 12.05 -16.14
C ASP A 89 -3.31 11.24 -15.11
N LEU A 90 -1.99 11.44 -15.11
CA LEU A 90 -1.08 10.76 -14.19
C LEU A 90 -1.25 11.21 -12.73
N VAL A 91 -1.69 12.45 -12.49
CA VAL A 91 -1.87 12.96 -11.13
C VAL A 91 -3.08 12.30 -10.49
N GLU A 92 -4.19 12.21 -11.23
CA GLU A 92 -5.40 11.52 -10.78
C GLU A 92 -5.17 10.00 -10.70
N CYS A 93 -4.35 9.41 -11.59
CA CYS A 93 -3.92 8.01 -11.44
C CYS A 93 -3.17 7.79 -10.12
N ALA A 94 -2.31 8.72 -9.70
CA ALA A 94 -1.58 8.61 -8.45
C ALA A 94 -2.49 8.72 -7.23
N ASP A 95 -3.51 9.59 -7.26
CA ASP A 95 -4.53 9.71 -6.20
C ASP A 95 -5.33 8.40 -6.09
N ALA A 96 -5.91 7.93 -7.19
CA ALA A 96 -6.73 6.71 -7.20
C ALA A 96 -5.94 5.45 -6.80
N LEU A 97 -4.65 5.35 -7.14
CA LEU A 97 -3.79 4.24 -6.70
C LEU A 97 -3.52 4.29 -5.18
N ALA A 98 -3.31 5.49 -4.62
CA ALA A 98 -3.14 5.67 -3.19
C ALA A 98 -4.44 5.34 -2.43
N ASP A 99 -5.58 5.79 -2.94
CA ASP A 99 -6.89 5.56 -2.36
C ASP A 99 -7.28 4.07 -2.43
N LEU A 100 -7.02 3.39 -3.56
CA LEU A 100 -7.14 1.92 -3.68
C LEU A 100 -6.35 1.19 -2.59
N GLN A 101 -5.09 1.57 -2.37
CA GLN A 101 -4.27 0.97 -1.31
C GLN A 101 -4.86 1.23 0.08
N TYR A 102 -5.43 2.41 0.30
CA TYR A 102 -6.05 2.80 1.56
C TYR A 102 -7.30 1.97 1.86
N VAL A 103 -8.24 1.88 0.91
CA VAL A 103 -9.49 1.12 1.07
C VAL A 103 -9.22 -0.39 1.15
N LEU A 104 -8.23 -0.91 0.42
CA LEU A 104 -7.77 -2.29 0.52
C LEU A 104 -7.25 -2.59 1.92
N SER A 105 -6.42 -1.71 2.48
CA SER A 105 -5.90 -1.86 3.84
C SER A 105 -7.02 -1.87 4.87
N GLY A 106 -8.05 -1.03 4.68
CA GLY A 106 -9.25 -1.02 5.50
C GLY A 106 -10.03 -2.35 5.44
N ALA A 107 -10.13 -2.96 4.26
CA ALA A 107 -10.72 -4.29 4.11
C ALA A 107 -9.89 -5.36 4.85
N VAL A 108 -8.57 -5.36 4.70
CA VAL A 108 -7.68 -6.31 5.40
C VAL A 108 -7.84 -6.23 6.93
N LEU A 109 -7.95 -5.01 7.47
CA LEU A 109 -8.18 -4.77 8.90
C LEU A 109 -9.53 -5.30 9.36
N GLU A 110 -10.58 -5.05 8.58
CA GLU A 110 -11.94 -5.47 8.92
C GLU A 110 -12.16 -6.97 8.78
N PHE A 111 -11.40 -7.66 7.94
CA PHE A 111 -11.42 -9.13 7.84
C PHE A 111 -10.52 -9.80 8.90
N GLY A 112 -9.86 -9.02 9.77
CA GLY A 112 -8.97 -9.54 10.81
C GLY A 112 -7.68 -10.17 10.28
N LEU A 113 -7.27 -9.80 9.07
CA LEU A 113 -6.13 -10.39 8.35
C LEU A 113 -4.82 -9.65 8.60
N HIS A 114 -4.84 -8.45 9.18
CA HIS A 114 -3.69 -7.55 9.31
C HIS A 114 -2.43 -8.18 9.93
N ARG A 115 -2.56 -9.09 10.92
CA ARG A 115 -1.39 -9.80 11.51
C ARG A 115 -0.80 -10.90 10.64
N ARG A 116 -1.53 -11.36 9.61
CA ARG A 116 -1.12 -12.44 8.69
C ARG A 116 -0.89 -11.94 7.27
N PHE A 117 -1.27 -10.70 6.97
CA PHE A 117 -1.30 -10.19 5.61
C PHE A 117 0.08 -10.21 4.94
N LYS A 118 1.15 -9.88 5.67
CA LYS A 118 2.53 -9.99 5.17
C LYS A 118 2.86 -11.41 4.70
N ALA A 119 2.54 -12.43 5.50
CA ALA A 119 2.79 -13.82 5.13
C ALA A 119 1.95 -14.26 3.91
N ILE A 120 0.70 -13.78 3.81
CA ILE A 120 -0.17 -14.05 2.66
C ILE A 120 0.41 -13.38 1.39
N PHE A 121 0.88 -12.14 1.51
CA PHE A 121 1.49 -11.41 0.40
C PHE A 121 2.79 -12.06 -0.08
N ASP A 122 3.66 -12.47 0.85
CA ASP A 122 4.91 -13.18 0.54
C ASP A 122 4.66 -14.52 -0.17
N GLU A 123 3.58 -15.21 0.20
CA GLU A 123 3.16 -16.44 -0.48
C GLU A 123 2.74 -16.19 -1.93
N VAL A 124 1.98 -15.12 -2.17
CA VAL A 124 1.59 -14.71 -3.54
C VAL A 124 2.82 -14.40 -4.38
N GLN A 125 3.82 -13.70 -3.82
CA GLN A 125 5.05 -13.35 -4.53
C GLN A 125 5.93 -14.58 -4.88
N ARG A 126 5.78 -15.68 -4.14
CA ARG A 126 6.50 -16.94 -4.38
C ARG A 126 5.88 -17.77 -5.51
N SER A 127 4.59 -17.61 -5.77
CA SER A 127 3.80 -18.40 -6.74
C SER A 127 3.91 -17.85 -8.16
#